data_AF-A0A7G8YH65-F1
#
_entry.id   AF-A0A7G8YH65-F1
#
_cell.length_a   1.000
_cell.length_b   1.000
_cell.length_c   1.000
_cell.angle_alpha   90.00
_cell.angle_beta   90.00
_cell.angle_gamma   90.00
#
_symmetry.space_group_name_H-M   'P 1'
#
loop_
_entity.id
_entity.type
_entity.pdbx_description
1 polymer ?
#
loop_
_entity_poly.entity_id
_entity_poly.type
_entity_poly.pdbx_seq_one_letter_code
_entity_poly.pdbx_strand_id
1 'polypeptide(L)'
;MYRVYNLSPQPAPANWARDNRPLFVGLIFWTLFLAGIAGSQKVSSEGWYIVTSLEGALVTMRMPSEKSCKADVAHTCLPGYELRAQQN
;
A
#
# COMPACT_ATOMS: atom_id res chain seq x y z
N MET A 1 -18.99 -25.03 49.66
CA MET A 1 -18.32 -25.29 48.36
C MET A 1 -19.31 -24.94 47.27
N TYR A 2 -19.12 -23.82 46.57
CA TYR A 2 -20.06 -23.35 45.54
C TYR A 2 -19.65 -23.92 44.18
N ARG A 3 -20.58 -24.59 43.49
CA ARG A 3 -20.41 -25.01 42.09
C ARG A 3 -21.17 -24.04 41.21
N VAL A 4 -20.45 -23.38 40.31
CA VAL A 4 -21.02 -22.48 39.30
C VAL A 4 -21.38 -23.31 38.08
N TYR A 5 -22.66 -23.29 37.71
CA TYR A 5 -23.17 -23.88 36.48
C TYR A 5 -23.53 -22.74 35.52
N ASN A 6 -23.38 -22.95 34.20
CA ASN A 6 -23.49 -21.95 33.11
C ASN A 6 -22.26 -21.07 32.81
N LEU A 7 -21.04 -21.57 33.02
CA LEU A 7 -19.88 -20.96 32.36
C LEU A 7 -19.98 -21.24 30.85
N SER A 8 -19.99 -20.18 30.05
CA SER A 8 -19.89 -20.31 28.59
C SER A 8 -18.64 -21.13 28.26
N PRO A 9 -18.72 -22.14 27.37
CA PRO A 9 -17.59 -22.98 27.05
C PRO A 9 -16.39 -22.13 26.63
N GLN A 10 -15.23 -22.37 27.25
CA GLN A 10 -14.00 -21.67 26.87
C GLN A 10 -13.78 -21.83 25.37
N PRO A 11 -13.61 -20.74 24.61
CA PRO A 11 -13.40 -20.83 23.18
C PRO A 11 -12.08 -21.56 22.95
N ALA A 12 -12.15 -22.79 22.44
CA ALA A 12 -10.96 -23.49 21.98
C ALA A 12 -10.35 -22.68 20.82
N PRO A 13 -9.02 -22.54 20.73
CA PRO A 13 -8.37 -21.74 19.69
C PRO A 13 -8.79 -22.15 18.26
N ALA A 14 -9.09 -23.44 18.07
CA ALA A 14 -9.59 -23.98 16.81
C ALA A 14 -11.00 -23.46 16.43
N ASN A 15 -11.85 -23.16 17.42
CA ASN A 15 -13.18 -22.62 17.18
C ASN A 15 -13.10 -21.14 16.81
N TRP A 16 -12.20 -20.40 17.46
CA TRP A 16 -11.99 -18.98 17.18
C TRP A 16 -11.56 -18.74 15.73
N ALA A 17 -10.58 -19.48 15.22
CA ALA A 17 -10.13 -19.31 13.83
C ALA A 17 -11.22 -19.65 12.80
N ARG A 18 -12.07 -20.65 13.12
CA ARG A 18 -13.21 -21.02 12.28
C ARG A 18 -14.27 -19.92 12.25
N ASP A 19 -14.60 -19.35 13.41
CA ASP A 19 -15.62 -18.30 13.54
C ASP A 19 -15.15 -16.98 12.89
N ASN A 20 -13.84 -16.72 12.88
CA ASN A 20 -13.23 -15.52 12.28
C ASN A 20 -12.74 -15.72 10.84
N ARG A 21 -12.94 -16.90 10.24
CA ARG A 21 -12.59 -17.18 8.84
C ARG A 21 -13.06 -16.10 7.84
N PRO A 22 -14.30 -15.57 7.89
CA PRO A 22 -14.72 -14.53 6.95
C PRO A 22 -13.92 -13.22 7.12
N LEU A 23 -13.50 -12.88 8.35
CA LEU A 23 -12.65 -11.71 8.59
C LEU A 23 -11.27 -11.89 7.96
N PHE A 24 -10.64 -13.05 8.12
CA PHE A 24 -9.34 -13.34 7.49
C PHE A 24 -9.41 -13.29 5.96
N VAL A 25 -10.47 -13.86 5.36
CA VAL A 25 -10.68 -13.80 3.91
C VAL A 25 -10.87 -12.36 3.47
N GLY A 26 -11.68 -11.58 4.19
CA GLY A 26 -11.86 -10.16 3.92
C GLY A 26 -10.54 -9.39 4.01
N LEU A 27 -9.72 -9.68 5.00
CA LEU A 27 -8.43 -9.02 5.23
C LEU A 27 -7.45 -9.34 4.10
N ILE A 28 -7.37 -10.61 3.66
CA ILE A 28 -6.57 -11.03 2.50
C ILE A 28 -7.06 -10.36 1.21
N PHE A 29 -8.38 -10.30 1.01
CA PHE A 29 -8.94 -9.65 -0.17
C PHE A 29 -8.61 -8.15 -0.18
N TRP A 30 -8.76 -7.46 0.96
CA TRP A 30 -8.43 -6.06 1.11
C TRP A 30 -6.94 -5.77 0.89
N THR A 31 -6.05 -6.61 1.40
CA THR A 31 -4.60 -6.42 1.19
C THR A 31 -4.22 -6.62 -0.27
N LEU A 32 -4.77 -7.64 -0.94
CA LEU A 32 -4.55 -7.87 -2.37
C LEU A 32 -5.13 -6.72 -3.22
N PHE A 33 -6.30 -6.22 -2.86
CA PHE A 33 -6.93 -5.08 -3.53
C PHE A 33 -6.06 -3.82 -3.43
N LEU A 34 -5.58 -3.49 -2.22
CA LEU A 34 -4.69 -2.35 -2.00
C LEU A 34 -3.34 -2.51 -2.71
N ALA A 35 -2.76 -3.71 -2.69
CA ALA A 35 -1.53 -4.01 -3.43
C ALA A 35 -1.73 -3.85 -4.94
N GLY A 36 -2.88 -4.28 -5.47
CA GLY A 36 -3.24 -4.10 -6.88
C GLY A 36 -3.39 -2.64 -7.28
N ILE A 37 -4.01 -1.81 -6.43
CA ILE A 37 -4.10 -0.35 -6.67
C ILE A 37 -2.72 0.30 -6.65
N ALA A 38 -1.87 -0.04 -5.68
CA ALA A 38 -0.51 0.49 -5.59
C ALA A 38 0.31 0.12 -6.84
N GLY A 39 0.24 -1.12 -7.30
CA GLY A 39 0.92 -1.57 -8.53
C GLY A 39 0.34 -0.99 -9.82
N SER A 40 -0.89 -0.47 -9.79
CA SER A 40 -1.55 0.12 -10.97
C SER A 40 -1.20 1.59 -11.20
N GLN A 41 -0.47 2.24 -10.29
CA GLN A 41 0.07 3.58 -10.51
C GLN A 41 1.23 3.53 -11.52
N LYS A 42 0.91 3.30 -12.79
CA LYS A 42 1.88 3.36 -13.87
C LYS A 42 2.35 4.79 -14.04
N VAL A 43 3.67 4.96 -14.05
CA VAL A 43 4.29 6.23 -14.47
C VAL A 43 3.90 6.47 -15.92
N SER A 44 3.18 7.58 -16.14
CA SER A 44 2.85 8.03 -17.49
C SER A 44 4.14 8.51 -18.16
N SER A 45 4.37 8.10 -19.40
CA SER A 45 5.48 8.62 -20.21
C SER A 45 5.36 10.12 -20.45
N GLU A 46 4.13 10.63 -20.43
CA GLU A 46 3.81 12.03 -20.63
C GLU A 46 3.63 12.72 -19.27
N GLY A 47 4.70 13.35 -18.79
CA GLY A 47 4.70 14.12 -17.55
C GLY A 47 6.10 14.35 -16.98
N TRP A 48 6.17 15.25 -16.00
CA TRP A 48 7.36 15.49 -15.20
C TRP A 48 7.14 14.96 -13.80
N TYR A 49 8.17 14.43 -13.18
CA TYR A 49 8.08 13.77 -11.89
C TYR A 49 9.27 14.16 -11.02
N ILE A 50 8.99 14.32 -9.73
CA ILE A 50 10.02 14.46 -8.72
C ILE A 50 10.23 13.11 -8.05
N VAL A 51 11.50 12.71 -7.93
CA VAL A 51 11.91 11.51 -7.19
C VAL A 51 12.44 11.93 -5.83
N THR A 52 11.83 11.40 -4.78
CA THR A 52 12.21 11.66 -3.40
C THR A 52 12.38 10.34 -2.65
N SER A 53 13.20 10.32 -1.60
CA SER A 53 13.23 9.21 -0.66
C SER A 53 12.41 9.59 0.58
N LEU A 54 11.36 8.83 0.84
CA LEU A 54 10.54 8.92 2.04
C LEU A 54 10.70 7.62 2.80
N GLU A 55 11.27 7.69 4.01
CA GLU A 55 11.41 6.55 4.92
C GLU A 55 12.11 5.32 4.29
N GLY A 56 13.09 5.56 3.41
CA GLY A 56 13.83 4.49 2.71
C GLY A 56 13.12 3.93 1.47
N ALA A 57 11.90 4.39 1.16
CA ALA A 57 11.22 4.11 -0.09
C ALA A 57 11.42 5.25 -1.11
N LEU A 58 11.63 4.89 -2.38
CA LEU A 58 11.64 5.84 -3.48
C LEU A 58 10.19 6.17 -3.87
N VAL A 59 9.82 7.44 -3.77
CA VAL A 59 8.48 7.94 -4.10
C VAL A 59 8.57 8.91 -5.27
N THR A 60 7.71 8.71 -6.26
CA THR A 60 7.58 9.58 -7.44
C THR A 60 6.31 10.43 -7.32
N MET A 61 6.45 11.75 -7.46
CA MET A 61 5.32 12.68 -7.47
C MET A 61 5.20 13.37 -8.82
N ARG A 62 4.00 13.34 -9.42
CA ARG A 62 3.72 13.98 -10.71
C ARG A 62 3.64 15.50 -10.56
N MET A 63 4.40 16.22 -11.37
CA MET A 63 4.40 17.67 -11.46
C MET A 63 3.60 18.19 -12.65
N PRO A 64 2.98 19.38 -12.54
CA PRO A 64 2.15 19.94 -13.59
C PRO A 64 2.96 20.42 -14.81
N SER A 65 4.23 20.77 -14.63
CA SER A 65 5.09 21.25 -15.73
C SER A 65 6.58 21.01 -15.47
N GLU A 66 7.40 21.13 -16.52
CA GLU A 66 8.87 21.12 -16.40
C GLU A 66 9.37 22.22 -15.48
N LYS A 67 8.82 23.43 -15.61
CA LYS A 67 9.22 24.61 -14.84
C LYS A 67 8.97 24.41 -13.35
N SER A 68 7.80 23.85 -12.99
CA SER A 68 7.49 23.52 -11.60
C SER A 68 8.39 22.41 -11.04
N CYS A 69 8.76 21.44 -11.88
CA CYS A 69 9.61 20.33 -11.46
C CYS A 69 11.07 20.77 -11.26
N LYS A 70 11.59 21.64 -12.12
CA LYS A 70 12.94 22.24 -12.00
C LYS A 70 13.04 23.37 -10.98
N ALA A 71 11.91 23.94 -10.56
CA ALA A 71 11.88 24.95 -9.49
C ALA A 71 12.24 24.35 -8.12
N ASP A 72 11.98 23.06 -7.94
CA ASP A 72 12.34 22.33 -6.73
C ASP A 72 13.76 21.76 -6.88
N VAL A 73 14.73 22.42 -6.25
CA VAL A 73 16.16 22.05 -6.30
C VAL A 73 16.49 20.98 -5.25
N ALA A 74 15.60 20.72 -4.29
CA ALA A 74 15.83 19.75 -3.23
C ALA A 74 15.72 18.30 -3.71
N HIS A 75 15.08 18.09 -4.86
CA HIS A 75 14.72 16.77 -5.36
C HIS A 75 15.08 16.58 -6.82
N THR A 76 15.26 15.32 -7.22
CA THR A 76 15.63 14.99 -8.60
C THR A 76 14.40 15.06 -9.50
N CYS A 77 14.41 15.98 -10.45
CA CYS A 77 13.37 16.13 -11.46
C CYS A 77 13.68 15.27 -12.70
N LEU A 78 12.77 14.36 -13.06
CA LEU A 78 12.92 13.44 -14.18
C LEU A 78 11.66 13.44 -15.06
N PRO A 79 11.79 13.30 -16.39
CA PRO A 79 10.66 13.10 -17.27
C PRO A 79 10.12 11.67 -17.15
N GLY A 80 8.82 11.50 -17.38
CA GLY A 80 8.11 10.23 -17.18
C GLY A 80 8.61 9.07 -18.05
N TYR A 81 9.17 9.35 -19.24
CA TYR A 81 9.73 8.30 -20.11
C TYR A 81 11.00 7.67 -19.53
N GLU A 82 11.86 8.44 -18.86
CA GLU A 82 13.08 7.91 -18.20
C GLU A 82 12.72 7.07 -16.99
N LEU A 83 11.75 7.54 -16.18
CA LEU A 83 11.26 6.78 -15.04
C LEU A 83 10.61 5.46 -15.42
N ARG A 84 9.87 5.45 -16.54
CA ARG A 84 9.28 4.22 -17.08
C ARG A 84 10.36 3.25 -17.57
N ALA A 85 11.44 3.75 -18.16
CA ALA A 85 12.56 2.93 -18.60
C ALA A 85 13.30 2.27 -17.42
N GLN A 86 13.30 2.88 -16.23
CA GLN A 86 13.87 2.30 -15.01
C GLN A 86 12.93 1.32 -14.29
N GLN A 87 11.63 1.33 -14.59
CA GLN A 87 10.64 0.39 -14.03
C GLN A 87 10.47 -0.90 -14.85
N ASN A 88 11.01 -0.95 -16.07
CA ASN A 88 11.07 -2.14 -16.92
C ASN A 88 12.37 -2.92 -16.68
#